data_AF-A0A6H5GMB9-F1
#
_entry.id   AF-A0A6H5GMB9-F1
#
_cell.length_a   1.000
_cell.length_b   1.000
_cell.length_c   1.000
_cell.angle_alpha   90.00
_cell.angle_beta   90.00
_cell.angle_gamma   90.00
#
_symmetry.space_group_name_H-M   'P 1'
#
loop_
_entity.id
_entity.type
_entity.pdbx_description
1 polymer ?
#
loop_
_entity_poly.entity_id
_entity_poly.type
_entity_poly.pdbx_seq_one_letter_code
_entity_poly.pdbx_strand_id
1 'polypeptide(L)'
;WPGSEINLPVGAPSSTSAAAQRRRRDSTRAPSPTILRRRRLAANARERRRMNGLNEAFDRLREVIPSIGADHKLSKFETLQMAQSYIAALCDLLERSSR
;
A
#
# COMPACT_ATOMS: atom_id res chain seq x y z
N TRP A 1 58.27 -19.16 4.40
CA TRP A 1 59.21 -18.38 3.60
C TRP A 1 58.61 -16.98 3.38
N PRO A 2 59.33 -15.90 3.74
CA PRO A 2 58.86 -14.51 3.61
C PRO A 2 59.27 -13.88 2.26
N GLY A 3 58.62 -12.76 1.93
CA GLY A 3 58.93 -11.87 0.79
C GLY A 3 57.72 -10.96 0.50
N SER A 4 57.64 -9.74 1.07
CA SER A 4 58.12 -8.47 0.48
C SER A 4 57.33 -8.08 -0.79
N GLU A 5 56.32 -7.19 -0.73
CA GLU A 5 56.43 -5.71 -0.88
C GLU A 5 56.54 -5.24 -2.35
N ILE A 6 56.07 -4.08 -2.84
CA ILE A 6 55.46 -2.83 -2.31
C ILE A 6 54.09 -2.63 -3.08
N ASN A 7 52.98 -2.04 -2.59
CA ASN A 7 52.72 -0.59 -2.56
C ASN A 7 51.34 -0.21 -1.93
N LEU A 8 51.33 0.70 -0.95
CA LEU A 8 50.11 1.36 -0.43
C LEU A 8 49.97 2.75 -1.07
N PRO A 9 48.76 3.18 -1.49
CA PRO A 9 48.54 4.56 -1.88
C PRO A 9 48.58 5.50 -0.66
N VAL A 10 49.74 6.12 -0.41
CA VAL A 10 49.85 7.31 0.45
C VAL A 10 49.18 8.48 -0.27
N GLY A 11 48.07 8.99 0.28
CA GLY A 11 47.27 10.02 -0.39
C GLY A 11 46.24 10.73 0.49
N ALA A 12 46.73 11.69 1.28
CA ALA A 12 46.02 12.84 1.87
C ALA A 12 44.76 12.62 2.78
N PRO A 13 44.71 13.27 3.96
CA PRO A 13 43.47 13.44 4.72
C PRO A 13 42.66 14.65 4.23
N SER A 14 41.33 14.58 4.42
CA SER A 14 40.41 15.72 4.63
C SER A 14 40.10 16.67 3.45
N SER A 15 38.84 16.62 2.96
CA SER A 15 37.99 17.84 2.81
C SER A 15 36.52 17.63 2.35
N THR A 16 36.03 16.40 2.15
CA THR A 16 34.60 16.18 1.74
C THR A 16 33.65 15.70 2.85
N SER A 17 34.12 15.61 4.10
CA SER A 17 33.30 15.16 5.24
C SER A 17 32.28 16.21 5.70
N ALA A 18 32.59 17.50 5.62
CA ALA A 18 31.76 18.57 6.21
C ALA A 18 30.33 18.63 5.64
N ALA A 19 30.14 18.44 4.33
CA ALA A 19 28.82 18.46 3.69
C ALA A 19 27.99 17.21 4.07
N ALA A 20 28.61 16.02 4.03
CA ALA A 20 27.97 14.77 4.40
C ALA A 20 27.61 14.74 5.90
N GLN A 21 28.50 15.25 6.76
CA GLN A 21 28.32 15.29 8.21
C GLN A 21 27.30 16.37 8.64
N ARG A 22 27.19 17.50 7.91
CA ARG A 22 26.09 18.46 8.09
C ARG A 22 24.72 17.83 7.77
N ARG A 23 24.59 17.08 6.66
CA ARG A 23 23.32 16.37 6.36
C ARG A 23 22.99 15.28 7.38
N ARG A 24 23.98 14.59 7.94
CA ARG A 24 23.75 13.62 9.04
C ARG A 24 23.35 14.29 10.36
N ARG A 25 23.90 15.47 10.69
CA ARG A 25 23.52 16.23 11.92
C ARG A 25 22.12 16.85 11.86
N ASP A 26 21.61 17.18 10.68
CA ASP A 26 20.22 17.66 10.54
C ASP A 26 19.20 16.51 10.63
N SER A 27 19.61 15.30 10.26
CA SER A 27 18.79 14.07 10.35
C SER A 27 18.45 13.63 11.78
N THR A 28 19.16 14.13 12.80
CA THR A 28 18.89 13.81 14.22
C THR A 28 17.95 14.81 14.89
N ARG A 29 17.59 15.91 14.22
CA ARG A 29 16.66 16.91 14.78
C ARG A 29 15.22 16.47 14.55
N ALA A 30 14.41 16.47 15.60
CA ALA A 30 12.98 16.16 15.49
C ALA A 30 12.32 17.07 14.43
N PRO A 31 11.53 16.53 13.47
CA PRO A 31 10.93 17.34 12.42
C PRO A 31 9.98 18.38 13.01
N SER A 32 9.96 19.58 12.43
CA SER A 32 9.08 20.65 12.93
C SER A 32 7.59 20.23 12.90
N PRO A 33 6.74 20.80 13.77
CA PRO A 33 5.31 20.50 13.80
C PRO A 33 4.63 20.69 12.43
N THR A 34 5.09 21.65 11.63
CA THR A 34 4.59 21.91 10.27
C THR A 34 4.96 20.80 9.28
N ILE A 35 6.17 20.25 9.36
CA ILE A 35 6.60 19.08 8.56
C ILE A 35 5.81 17.84 8.98
N LEU A 36 5.63 17.61 10.28
CA LEU A 36 4.83 16.49 10.80
C LEU A 36 3.36 16.59 10.35
N ARG A 37 2.74 17.78 10.42
CA ARG A 37 1.39 18.04 9.91
C ARG A 37 1.30 17.72 8.41
N ARG A 38 2.26 18.18 7.59
CA ARG A 38 2.30 17.90 6.15
C ARG A 38 2.44 16.40 5.85
N ARG A 39 3.33 15.69 6.57
CA ARG A 39 3.50 14.22 6.45
C ARG A 39 2.20 13.47 6.78
N ARG A 40 1.50 13.85 7.85
CA ARG A 40 0.20 13.26 8.22
C ARG A 40 -0.88 13.52 7.18
N LEU A 41 -0.99 14.75 6.65
CA LEU A 41 -1.95 15.07 5.58
C LEU A 41 -1.68 14.23 4.32
N ALA A 42 -0.42 14.08 3.92
CA ALA A 42 -0.03 13.22 2.80
C ALA A 42 -0.32 11.73 3.04
N ALA A 43 -0.15 11.24 4.27
CA ALA A 43 -0.53 9.87 4.65
C ALA A 43 -2.05 9.65 4.55
N ASN A 44 -2.84 10.55 5.14
CA ASN A 44 -4.31 10.48 5.08
C ASN A 44 -4.83 10.54 3.63
N ALA A 45 -4.19 11.33 2.76
CA ALA A 45 -4.53 11.39 1.34
C ALA A 45 -4.15 10.12 0.55
N ARG A 46 -3.15 9.35 0.99
CA ARG A 46 -2.87 8.01 0.44
C ARG A 46 -3.91 6.99 0.90
N GLU A 47 -4.25 6.97 2.18
CA GLU A 47 -5.23 6.00 2.69
C GLU A 47 -6.63 6.24 2.12
N ARG A 48 -7.06 7.49 1.93
CA ARG A 48 -8.31 7.77 1.19
C ARG A 48 -8.30 7.18 -0.22
N ARG A 49 -7.20 7.32 -0.98
CA ARG A 49 -7.09 6.72 -2.32
C ARG A 49 -7.13 5.19 -2.27
N ARG A 50 -6.48 4.57 -1.29
CA ARG A 50 -6.55 3.11 -1.06
C ARG A 50 -7.99 2.65 -0.76
N MET A 51 -8.69 3.38 0.11
CA MET A 51 -10.06 3.08 0.50
C MET A 51 -11.07 3.31 -0.65
N ASN A 52 -10.85 4.33 -1.49
CA ASN A 52 -11.66 4.55 -2.69
C ASN A 52 -11.58 3.36 -3.64
N GLY A 53 -10.37 2.88 -3.98
CA GLY A 53 -10.22 1.69 -4.84
C GLY A 53 -10.85 0.42 -4.25
N LEU A 54 -10.85 0.26 -2.92
CA LEU A 54 -11.58 -0.82 -2.25
C LEU A 54 -13.10 -0.65 -2.37
N ASN A 55 -13.62 0.57 -2.21
CA ASN A 55 -15.05 0.85 -2.35
C ASN A 55 -15.52 0.66 -3.80
N GLU A 56 -14.73 1.07 -4.80
CA GLU A 56 -14.99 0.82 -6.22
C GLU A 56 -15.04 -0.69 -6.53
N ALA A 57 -14.17 -1.50 -5.92
CA ALA A 57 -14.23 -2.96 -6.05
C ALA A 57 -15.51 -3.55 -5.41
N PHE A 58 -15.95 -2.99 -4.27
CA PHE A 58 -17.23 -3.35 -3.65
C PHE A 58 -18.43 -2.95 -4.51
N ASP A 59 -18.40 -1.80 -5.19
CA ASP A 59 -19.48 -1.36 -6.08
C ASP A 59 -19.57 -2.24 -7.34
N ARG A 60 -18.44 -2.57 -7.99
CA ARG A 60 -18.42 -3.57 -9.08
C ARG A 60 -18.93 -4.95 -8.67
N LEU A 61 -18.70 -5.34 -7.41
CA LEU A 61 -19.26 -6.59 -6.88
C LEU A 61 -20.79 -6.51 -6.72
N ARG A 62 -21.35 -5.33 -6.38
CA ARG A 62 -22.81 -5.14 -6.32
C ARG A 62 -23.47 -5.21 -7.70
N GLU A 63 -22.80 -4.72 -8.75
CA GLU A 63 -23.30 -4.73 -10.13
C GLU A 63 -23.58 -6.15 -10.65
N VAL A 64 -22.89 -7.17 -10.14
CA VAL A 64 -23.05 -8.58 -10.53
C VAL A 64 -23.85 -9.42 -9.52
N ILE A 65 -24.32 -8.83 -8.42
CA ILE A 65 -25.15 -9.52 -7.42
C ILE A 65 -26.63 -9.31 -7.74
N PRO A 66 -27.48 -10.36 -7.75
CA PRO A 66 -28.91 -10.20 -7.90
C PRO A 66 -29.50 -9.38 -6.74
N SER A 67 -30.14 -8.26 -7.06
CA SER A 67 -30.79 -7.35 -6.11
C SER A 67 -32.31 -7.35 -6.32
N ILE A 68 -33.07 -7.26 -5.22
CA ILE A 68 -34.54 -7.21 -5.20
C ILE A 68 -35.06 -5.76 -5.40
N GLY A 69 -34.16 -4.76 -5.42
CA GLY A 69 -34.51 -3.37 -5.77
C GLY A 69 -33.33 -2.61 -6.37
N ALA A 70 -33.54 -1.96 -7.52
CA ALA A 70 -32.49 -1.27 -8.26
C ALA A 70 -31.81 -0.14 -7.46
N ASP A 71 -32.55 0.53 -6.57
CA ASP A 71 -32.07 1.68 -5.80
C ASP A 71 -31.47 1.32 -4.43
N HIS A 72 -31.58 0.05 -3.98
CA HIS A 72 -31.07 -0.34 -2.66
C HIS A 72 -29.63 -0.85 -2.70
N LYS A 73 -28.67 -0.01 -2.30
CA LYS A 73 -27.27 -0.41 -2.14
C LYS A 73 -27.05 -1.26 -0.88
N LEU A 74 -26.85 -2.56 -1.08
CA LEU A 74 -26.45 -3.53 -0.04
C LEU A 74 -25.23 -3.03 0.77
N SER A 75 -25.26 -3.20 2.09
CA SER A 75 -24.10 -2.94 2.95
C SER A 75 -22.91 -3.83 2.60
N LYS A 76 -21.71 -3.52 3.13
CA LYS A 76 -20.51 -4.34 2.86
C LYS A 76 -20.67 -5.79 3.32
N PHE A 77 -21.38 -6.03 4.43
CA PHE A 77 -21.63 -7.38 4.94
C PHE A 77 -22.60 -8.14 4.03
N GLU A 78 -23.76 -7.54 3.72
CA GLU A 78 -24.76 -8.15 2.85
C GLU A 78 -24.21 -8.41 1.44
N THR A 79 -23.39 -7.50 0.90
CA THR A 79 -22.71 -7.70 -0.40
C THR A 79 -21.84 -8.97 -0.38
N LEU A 80 -21.08 -9.21 0.68
CA LEU A 80 -20.25 -10.42 0.81
C LEU A 80 -21.08 -11.68 1.03
N GLN A 81 -22.17 -11.59 1.80
CA GLN A 81 -23.07 -12.72 2.04
C GLN A 81 -23.81 -13.13 0.75
N MET A 82 -24.39 -12.16 0.05
CA MET A 82 -25.08 -12.38 -1.23
C MET A 82 -24.12 -12.90 -2.31
N ALA A 83 -22.88 -12.41 -2.38
CA ALA A 83 -21.86 -12.94 -3.31
C ALA A 83 -21.61 -14.45 -3.08
N GLN A 84 -21.43 -14.87 -1.82
CA GLN A 84 -21.20 -16.28 -1.47
C GLN A 84 -22.42 -17.14 -1.82
N SER A 85 -23.63 -16.70 -1.44
CA SER A 85 -24.87 -17.41 -1.77
C SER A 85 -25.11 -17.50 -3.28
N TYR A 86 -24.78 -16.45 -4.05
CA TYR A 86 -24.98 -16.43 -5.49
C TYR A 86 -24.00 -17.35 -6.22
N ILE A 87 -22.71 -17.37 -5.84
CA ILE A 87 -21.73 -18.32 -6.37
C ILE A 87 -22.20 -19.76 -6.12
N ALA A 88 -22.64 -20.08 -4.90
CA ALA A 88 -23.15 -21.42 -4.58
C ALA A 88 -24.37 -21.79 -5.44
N ALA A 89 -25.35 -20.90 -5.59
CA ALA A 89 -26.53 -21.13 -6.41
C ALA A 89 -26.21 -21.33 -7.91
N LEU A 90 -25.19 -20.64 -8.44
CA LEU A 90 -24.73 -20.84 -9.81
C LEU A 90 -24.03 -22.20 -9.99
N CYS A 91 -23.22 -22.64 -9.03
CA CYS A 91 -22.62 -23.99 -9.04
C CYS A 91 -23.71 -25.08 -9.02
N ASP A 92 -24.67 -24.96 -8.09
CA ASP A 92 -25.82 -25.87 -7.97
C ASP A 92 -26.63 -25.96 -9.28
N LEU A 93 -26.84 -24.83 -9.96
CA LEU A 93 -27.57 -24.78 -11.23
C LEU A 93 -26.81 -25.52 -12.34
N LEU A 94 -25.50 -25.32 -12.43
CA LEU A 94 -24.65 -26.00 -13.41
C LEU A 94 -24.62 -27.52 -13.18
N GLU A 95 -24.42 -27.96 -11.93
CA GLU A 95 -24.45 -29.39 -11.57
C GLU A 95 -25.79 -30.07 -11.85
N ARG A 96 -26.90 -29.35 -11.69
CA ARG A 96 -28.25 -29.85 -12.03
C ARG A 96 -28.45 -29.94 -13.54
N SER A 97 -27.88 -29.01 -14.30
CA SER A 97 -27.96 -29.00 -15.77
C SER A 97 -27.07 -30.04 -16.46
N SER A 98 -26.09 -30.59 -15.75
CA SER A 98 -25.18 -31.63 -16.25
C SER A 98 -25.63 -33.07 -15.94
N ARG A 99 -26.85 -33.26 -15.43
CA ARG A 99 -27.46 -34.57 -15.15
C ARG A 99 -28.65 -34.82 -16.06
#